data_AF-A0A3E0MP26-F1
#
_entry.id   AF-A0A3E0MP26-F1
#
_cell.length_a   1.000
_cell.length_b   1.000
_cell.length_c   1.000
_cell.angle_alpha   90.00
_cell.angle_beta   90.00
_cell.angle_gamma   90.00
#
_symmetry.space_group_name_H-M   'P 1'
#
loop_
_entity.id
_entity.type
_entity.pdbx_description
1 polymer ?
#
loop_
_entity_poly.entity_id
_entity_poly.type
_entity_poly.pdbx_seq_one_letter_code
_entity_poly.pdbx_strand_id
1 'polypeptide(L)'
;MRKLLSLLFIFGALGAQAQYWQQAVDYKMHIDLDVESHQYDGTSTITYTNNSPDTLRKAYFHLYFNAFQPESMMDVRSRTIKDPDRRVQDRIYGLGEDEIGYQDIQMLTQNGIEMSWSVSGTVLKAELAEPMLPGSSTTFELAWKAQVPKQIRRSGRDNKEGIDFTMTQWYPKLAEYDEDGWHPDQYVGREFYGVWGNFDVTIDAHRDYLIGGTGVLQNPDEVGFGYGGVEKVRVRKNKKRRWHFKAERVHDFAFAADPDYVHQQIDIQNGPVVHLLFDPETANEANWELLKTDYLQRYFDFMAAHFGRYPYPQFSIIQGGDGGMEYP
;
A
#
# COMPACT_ATOMS: atom_id res chain seq x y z
N MET A 1 -12.31 78.94 -2.24
CA MET A 1 -12.33 77.61 -2.91
C MET A 1 -11.57 76.61 -2.04
N ARG A 2 -12.27 75.84 -1.20
CA ARG A 2 -11.67 74.75 -0.39
C ARG A 2 -11.78 73.46 -1.20
N LYS A 3 -10.65 72.89 -1.63
CA LYS A 3 -10.62 71.55 -2.23
C LYS A 3 -10.50 70.53 -1.10
N LEU A 4 -11.58 69.78 -0.85
CA LEU A 4 -11.54 68.54 -0.07
C LEU A 4 -10.79 67.50 -0.91
N LEU A 5 -9.70 66.95 -0.38
CA LEU A 5 -9.06 65.76 -0.91
C LEU A 5 -9.70 64.56 -0.20
N SER A 6 -10.51 63.79 -0.92
CA SER A 6 -11.03 62.51 -0.45
C SER A 6 -9.94 61.45 -0.61
N LEU A 7 -9.37 60.95 0.49
CA LEU A 7 -8.55 59.73 0.48
C LEU A 7 -9.49 58.53 0.32
N LEU A 8 -9.44 57.88 -0.83
CA LEU A 8 -10.03 56.57 -1.06
C LEU A 8 -9.10 55.51 -0.44
N PHE A 9 -9.49 54.95 0.70
CA PHE A 9 -8.87 53.72 1.21
C PHE A 9 -9.39 52.56 0.35
N ILE A 10 -8.56 52.08 -0.58
CA ILE A 10 -8.79 50.81 -1.27
C ILE A 10 -8.40 49.72 -0.27
N PHE A 11 -9.39 49.15 0.42
CA PHE A 11 -9.24 47.86 1.07
C PHE A 11 -9.11 46.81 -0.03
N GLY A 12 -7.87 46.46 -0.39
CA GLY A 12 -7.59 45.27 -1.17
C GLY A 12 -7.95 44.06 -0.32
N ALA A 13 -9.10 43.45 -0.58
CA ALA A 13 -9.38 42.10 -0.13
C ALA A 13 -8.42 41.17 -0.86
N LEU A 14 -7.23 40.95 -0.29
CA LEU A 14 -6.43 39.76 -0.58
C LEU A 14 -7.27 38.59 -0.08
N GLY A 15 -8.06 38.01 -0.97
CA GLY A 15 -8.68 36.72 -0.72
C GLY A 15 -7.54 35.75 -0.39
N ALA A 16 -7.48 35.30 0.86
CA ALA A 16 -6.65 34.17 1.25
C ALA A 16 -7.25 32.94 0.55
N GLN A 17 -6.90 32.72 -0.71
CA GLN A 17 -6.91 31.36 -1.23
C GLN A 17 -5.91 30.62 -0.36
N ALA A 18 -6.41 29.70 0.48
CA ALA A 18 -5.55 28.72 1.11
C ALA A 18 -4.72 28.08 -0.01
N GLN A 19 -3.41 28.28 0.04
CA GLN A 19 -2.52 27.68 -0.93
C GLN A 19 -2.66 26.17 -0.77
N TYR A 20 -3.04 25.47 -1.84
CA TYR A 20 -3.15 24.02 -1.81
C TYR A 20 -1.83 23.40 -1.34
N TRP A 21 -1.92 22.45 -0.43
CA TRP A 21 -0.81 21.67 0.08
C TRP A 21 -1.29 20.22 0.26
N GLN A 22 -0.33 19.30 0.20
CA GLN A 22 -0.54 17.89 0.51
C GLN A 22 0.72 17.37 1.17
N GLN A 23 0.60 16.35 1.99
CA GLN A 23 1.76 15.77 2.64
C GLN A 23 2.62 14.99 1.65
N ALA A 24 3.86 14.72 2.06
CA ALA A 24 4.77 13.88 1.29
C ALA A 24 5.46 12.88 2.21
N VAL A 25 5.63 11.66 1.70
CA VAL A 25 6.25 10.56 2.43
C VAL A 25 7.23 9.78 1.55
N ASP A 26 8.30 9.27 2.14
CA ASP A 26 9.19 8.31 1.49
C ASP A 26 9.36 7.10 2.41
N TYR A 27 8.94 5.93 1.92
CA TYR A 27 9.09 4.67 2.61
C TYR A 27 10.33 3.93 2.09
N LYS A 28 11.17 3.49 3.01
CA LYS A 28 12.12 2.41 2.79
C LYS A 28 11.74 1.24 3.68
N MET A 29 11.40 0.10 3.10
CA MET A 29 10.92 -1.08 3.84
C MET A 29 11.77 -2.31 3.56
N HIS A 30 12.00 -3.11 4.60
CA HIS A 30 12.53 -4.46 4.48
C HIS A 30 11.63 -5.45 5.21
N ILE A 31 11.17 -6.44 4.47
CA ILE A 31 10.19 -7.45 4.88
C ILE A 31 10.84 -8.83 4.78
N ASP A 32 10.77 -9.60 5.85
CA ASP A 32 11.19 -11.00 5.87
C ASP A 32 9.97 -11.91 6.00
N LEU A 33 9.45 -12.39 4.86
CA LEU A 33 8.25 -13.22 4.79
C LEU A 33 8.58 -14.68 5.10
N ASP A 34 7.95 -15.23 6.13
CA ASP A 34 7.94 -16.66 6.43
C ASP A 34 6.63 -17.28 5.93
N VAL A 35 6.75 -17.98 4.81
CA VAL A 35 5.62 -18.57 4.11
C VAL A 35 5.02 -19.77 4.85
N GLU A 36 5.82 -20.47 5.67
CA GLU A 36 5.35 -21.67 6.39
C GLU A 36 4.47 -21.29 7.60
N SER A 37 4.81 -20.20 8.28
CA SER A 37 4.04 -19.69 9.42
C SER A 37 3.03 -18.61 9.02
N HIS A 38 3.06 -18.15 7.76
CA HIS A 38 2.27 -17.03 7.25
C HIS A 38 2.46 -15.73 8.05
N GLN A 39 3.68 -15.52 8.54
CA GLN A 39 4.07 -14.36 9.31
C GLN A 39 5.20 -13.63 8.60
N TYR A 40 5.42 -12.38 8.97
CA TYR A 40 6.58 -11.64 8.51
C TYR A 40 7.07 -10.64 9.55
N ASP A 41 8.38 -10.44 9.57
CA ASP A 41 9.02 -9.35 10.30
C ASP A 41 9.24 -8.18 9.34
N GLY A 42 8.90 -6.97 9.79
CA GLY A 42 9.00 -5.77 8.99
C GLY A 42 9.83 -4.69 9.68
N THR A 43 10.62 -3.97 8.90
CA THR A 43 11.24 -2.71 9.29
C THR A 43 10.96 -1.64 8.26
N SER A 44 10.79 -0.40 8.72
CA SER A 44 10.63 0.74 7.83
C SER A 44 11.35 1.97 8.35
N THR A 45 11.93 2.73 7.42
CA THR A 45 12.35 4.11 7.62
C THR A 45 11.45 4.99 6.78
N ILE A 46 10.73 5.90 7.42
CA ILE A 46 9.72 6.75 6.80
C ILE A 46 10.17 8.20 6.93
N THR A 47 10.51 8.85 5.82
CA THR A 47 10.69 10.31 5.82
C THR A 47 9.35 10.96 5.57
N TYR A 48 8.87 11.78 6.50
CA TYR A 48 7.61 12.50 6.37
C TYR A 48 7.87 14.00 6.35
N THR A 49 7.29 14.70 5.37
CA THR A 49 7.41 16.14 5.22
C THR A 49 6.07 16.79 5.52
N ASN A 50 6.04 17.63 6.57
CA ASN A 50 4.87 18.38 6.95
C ASN A 50 4.71 19.64 6.07
N ASN A 51 3.91 19.55 5.02
CA ASN A 51 3.59 20.68 4.14
C ASN A 51 2.41 21.52 4.63
N SER A 52 1.77 21.13 5.74
CA SER A 52 0.66 21.89 6.33
C SER A 52 1.16 23.20 6.97
N PRO A 53 0.26 24.18 7.17
CA PRO A 53 0.58 25.38 7.95
C PRO A 53 0.66 25.13 9.47
N ASP A 54 0.42 23.90 9.92
CA ASP A 54 0.29 23.56 11.33
C ASP A 54 1.58 22.98 11.92
N THR A 55 1.75 23.15 13.23
CA THR A 55 2.75 22.41 13.99
C THR A 55 2.15 21.10 14.48
N LEU A 56 2.62 19.98 13.95
CA LEU A 56 2.15 18.65 14.34
C LEU A 56 2.86 18.20 15.62
N ARG A 57 2.11 17.52 16.49
CA ARG A 57 2.60 17.00 17.79
C ARG A 57 2.34 15.50 17.98
N LYS A 58 1.61 14.91 17.04
CA LYS A 58 1.22 13.50 17.01
C LYS A 58 1.40 12.98 15.59
N ALA A 59 1.56 11.67 15.47
CA ALA A 59 1.44 10.95 14.21
C ALA A 59 0.51 9.75 14.41
N TYR A 60 -0.14 9.33 13.32
CA TYR A 60 -1.06 8.20 13.33
C TYR A 60 -0.69 7.22 12.24
N PHE A 61 -0.80 5.93 12.52
CA PHE A 61 -0.54 4.87 11.56
C PHE A 61 -1.72 3.91 11.54
N HIS A 62 -2.13 3.47 10.36
CA HIS A 62 -3.07 2.38 10.17
C HIS A 62 -2.35 1.04 10.30
N LEU A 63 -2.93 0.18 11.12
CA LEU A 63 -2.58 -1.22 11.32
C LEU A 63 -3.73 -2.09 10.81
N TYR A 64 -3.93 -2.09 9.49
CA TYR A 64 -5.12 -2.66 8.85
C TYR A 64 -5.33 -4.15 9.14
N PHE A 65 -4.26 -4.93 9.34
CA PHE A 65 -4.39 -6.36 9.62
C PHE A 65 -5.13 -6.62 10.94
N ASN A 66 -5.09 -5.67 11.90
CA ASN A 66 -5.84 -5.78 13.15
C ASN A 66 -7.37 -5.80 12.95
N ALA A 67 -7.88 -5.47 11.76
CA ALA A 67 -9.30 -5.60 11.42
C ALA A 67 -9.73 -7.05 11.24
N PHE A 68 -8.80 -7.99 11.05
CA PHE A 68 -9.08 -9.41 10.87
C PHE A 68 -8.90 -10.19 12.18
N GLN A 69 -9.36 -9.60 13.27
CA GLN A 69 -9.42 -10.24 14.59
C GLN A 69 -10.89 -10.34 15.03
N PRO A 70 -11.30 -11.43 15.70
CA PRO A 70 -12.59 -11.50 16.36
C PRO A 70 -12.80 -10.28 17.27
N GLU A 71 -14.03 -9.75 17.28
CA GLU A 71 -14.42 -8.57 18.05
C GLU A 71 -13.73 -7.24 17.65
N SER A 72 -12.96 -7.23 16.55
CA SER A 72 -12.53 -5.98 15.92
C SER A 72 -13.74 -5.15 15.45
N MET A 73 -13.53 -3.85 15.21
CA MET A 73 -14.60 -2.98 14.73
C MET A 73 -15.18 -3.47 13.38
N MET A 74 -14.34 -4.02 12.50
CA MET A 74 -14.78 -4.59 11.23
C MET A 74 -15.66 -5.82 11.44
N ASP A 75 -15.26 -6.74 12.32
CA ASP A 75 -16.05 -7.92 12.68
C ASP A 75 -17.42 -7.54 13.26
N VAL A 76 -17.42 -6.78 14.36
CA VAL A 76 -18.64 -6.38 15.07
C VAL A 76 -19.59 -5.65 14.13
N ARG A 77 -19.07 -4.70 13.33
CA ARG A 77 -19.89 -3.99 12.35
C ARG A 77 -20.48 -4.92 11.30
N SER A 78 -19.70 -5.86 10.78
CA SER A 78 -20.15 -6.80 9.73
C SER A 78 -21.23 -7.76 10.23
N ARG A 79 -21.34 -7.96 11.54
CA ARG A 79 -22.39 -8.79 12.17
C ARG A 79 -23.63 -8.00 12.62
N THR A 80 -23.52 -6.70 12.84
CA THR A 80 -24.56 -5.92 13.55
C THR A 80 -25.31 -4.91 12.68
N ILE A 81 -24.76 -4.46 11.55
CA ILE A 81 -25.47 -3.53 10.67
C ILE A 81 -26.56 -4.24 9.86
N LYS A 82 -27.55 -3.47 9.39
CA LYS A 82 -28.72 -3.99 8.65
C LYS A 82 -28.34 -4.58 7.29
N ASP A 83 -27.31 -4.02 6.65
CA ASP A 83 -26.87 -4.29 5.29
C ASP A 83 -25.35 -4.56 5.24
N PRO A 84 -24.87 -5.64 5.88
CA PRO A 84 -23.45 -5.93 5.92
C PRO A 84 -22.92 -6.33 4.54
N ASP A 85 -21.61 -6.15 4.33
CA ASP A 85 -20.95 -6.75 3.18
C ASP A 85 -21.09 -8.27 3.27
N ARG A 86 -21.83 -8.84 2.31
CA ARG A 86 -22.11 -10.27 2.23
C ARG A 86 -20.86 -11.13 2.09
N ARG A 87 -19.72 -10.53 1.72
CA ARG A 87 -18.43 -11.21 1.63
C ARG A 87 -17.73 -11.33 2.97
N VAL A 88 -18.09 -10.52 3.98
CA VAL A 88 -17.44 -10.50 5.29
C VAL A 88 -18.32 -11.22 6.32
N GLN A 89 -19.51 -10.68 6.60
CA GLN A 89 -20.47 -11.21 7.59
C GLN A 89 -19.79 -11.65 8.90
N ASP A 90 -19.90 -12.92 9.27
CA ASP A 90 -19.34 -13.54 10.48
C ASP A 90 -17.99 -14.24 10.24
N ARG A 91 -17.42 -14.15 9.03
CA ARG A 91 -16.19 -14.87 8.67
C ARG A 91 -14.97 -14.44 9.51
N ILE A 92 -14.94 -13.22 10.04
CA ILE A 92 -13.86 -12.74 10.92
C ILE A 92 -14.02 -13.33 12.32
N TYR A 93 -15.24 -13.36 12.85
CA TYR A 93 -15.56 -13.94 14.16
C TYR A 93 -15.12 -15.40 14.29
N GLY A 94 -15.18 -16.15 13.18
CA GLY A 94 -14.81 -17.57 13.14
C GLY A 94 -13.32 -17.87 12.95
N LEU A 95 -12.44 -16.87 12.84
CA LEU A 95 -11.01 -17.09 12.60
C LEU A 95 -10.31 -17.68 13.83
N GLY A 96 -9.47 -18.70 13.61
CA GLY A 96 -8.54 -19.25 14.61
C GLY A 96 -7.31 -18.37 14.85
N GLU A 97 -6.51 -18.70 15.88
CA GLU A 97 -5.32 -17.93 16.27
C GLU A 97 -4.27 -17.82 15.15
N ASP A 98 -4.15 -18.83 14.29
CA ASP A 98 -3.25 -18.85 13.12
C ASP A 98 -3.91 -18.26 11.86
N GLU A 99 -5.21 -17.96 11.88
CA GLU A 99 -5.96 -17.41 10.76
C GLU A 99 -6.23 -15.90 10.88
N ILE A 100 -6.09 -15.31 12.08
CA ILE A 100 -6.25 -13.87 12.28
C ILE A 100 -5.13 -13.05 11.64
N GLY A 101 -5.41 -11.77 11.40
CA GLY A 101 -4.41 -10.78 11.00
C GLY A 101 -3.98 -9.92 12.17
N TYR A 102 -2.69 -9.57 12.23
CA TYR A 102 -2.22 -8.51 13.12
C TYR A 102 -0.96 -7.83 12.59
N GLN A 103 -0.73 -6.61 13.09
CA GLN A 103 0.55 -5.90 13.02
C GLN A 103 0.91 -5.44 14.43
N ASP A 104 1.91 -6.08 15.01
CA ASP A 104 2.39 -5.86 16.37
C ASP A 104 3.68 -5.02 16.36
N ILE A 105 3.55 -3.76 16.76
CA ILE A 105 4.64 -2.78 16.73
C ILE A 105 5.61 -3.03 17.88
N GLN A 106 6.87 -3.29 17.54
CA GLN A 106 7.94 -3.56 18.50
C GLN A 106 8.77 -2.30 18.81
N MET A 107 8.88 -1.40 17.84
CA MET A 107 9.67 -0.17 17.93
C MET A 107 9.02 0.92 17.10
N LEU A 108 9.03 2.14 17.64
CA LEU A 108 8.73 3.37 16.91
C LEU A 108 9.61 4.50 17.45
N THR A 109 10.43 5.09 16.60
CA THR A 109 11.26 6.25 16.91
C THR A 109 10.95 7.43 16.00
N GLN A 110 11.27 8.64 16.46
CA GLN A 110 11.35 9.84 15.66
C GLN A 110 12.79 10.36 15.73
N ASN A 111 13.49 10.43 14.60
CA ASN A 111 14.89 10.87 14.52
C ASN A 111 15.81 10.15 15.53
N GLY A 112 15.58 8.84 15.74
CA GLY A 112 16.31 8.02 16.70
C GLY A 112 15.87 8.15 18.17
N ILE A 113 14.88 8.98 18.48
CA ILE A 113 14.32 9.12 19.83
C ILE A 113 13.06 8.27 19.95
N GLU A 114 12.99 7.42 20.96
CA GLU A 114 11.82 6.56 21.23
C GLU A 114 10.55 7.39 21.46
N MET A 115 9.46 6.96 20.84
CA MET A 115 8.16 7.63 20.95
C MET A 115 7.23 6.87 21.90
N SER A 116 6.39 7.61 22.62
CA SER A 116 5.25 7.01 23.32
C SER A 116 4.10 6.79 22.34
N TRP A 117 3.50 5.61 22.35
CA TRP A 117 2.38 5.28 21.47
C TRP A 117 1.36 4.37 22.15
N SER A 118 0.16 4.30 21.57
CA SER A 118 -0.88 3.35 21.94
C SER A 118 -1.63 2.88 20.71
N VAL A 119 -2.07 1.62 20.72
CA VAL A 119 -2.88 1.03 19.65
C VAL A 119 -4.33 0.91 20.11
N SER A 120 -5.25 1.32 19.24
CA SER A 120 -6.69 1.13 19.40
C SER A 120 -7.23 0.52 18.11
N GLY A 121 -7.53 -0.78 18.14
CA GLY A 121 -7.96 -1.53 16.96
C GLY A 121 -6.94 -1.43 15.83
N THR A 122 -7.33 -0.78 14.74
CA THR A 122 -6.53 -0.62 13.52
C THR A 122 -5.73 0.67 13.46
N VAL A 123 -5.63 1.40 14.58
CA VAL A 123 -5.00 2.72 14.62
C VAL A 123 -3.96 2.75 15.71
N LEU A 124 -2.72 3.06 15.35
CA LEU A 124 -1.68 3.47 16.27
C LEU A 124 -1.66 4.99 16.36
N LYS A 125 -1.66 5.51 17.60
CA LYS A 125 -1.46 6.92 17.91
C LYS A 125 -0.12 7.08 18.60
N ALA A 126 0.76 7.91 18.04
CA ALA A 126 2.07 8.21 18.58
C ALA A 126 2.19 9.69 18.96
N GLU A 127 2.74 9.97 20.14
CA GLU A 127 3.14 11.33 20.53
C GLU A 127 4.53 11.60 19.95
N LEU A 128 4.69 12.71 19.23
CA LEU A 128 5.98 13.08 18.65
C LEU A 128 6.98 13.42 19.76
N ALA A 129 8.19 12.88 19.65
CA ALA A 129 9.32 13.24 20.51
C ALA A 129 9.66 14.73 20.37
N GLU A 130 9.56 15.26 19.15
CA GLU A 130 9.74 16.67 18.83
C GLU A 130 8.61 17.17 17.91
N PRO A 131 8.03 18.37 18.17
CA PRO A 131 7.02 18.94 17.29
C PRO A 131 7.54 19.14 15.86
N MET A 132 6.75 18.76 14.87
CA MET A 132 7.06 19.02 13.46
C MET A 132 6.50 20.36 13.04
N LEU A 133 7.37 21.31 12.75
CA LEU A 133 7.00 22.64 12.28
C LEU A 133 6.50 22.61 10.82
N PRO A 134 5.76 23.64 10.37
CA PRO A 134 5.41 23.81 8.96
C PRO A 134 6.65 23.78 8.06
N GLY A 135 6.58 23.03 6.95
CA GLY A 135 7.66 22.88 5.97
C GLY A 135 8.85 22.05 6.44
N SER A 136 8.80 21.44 7.63
CA SER A 136 9.87 20.58 8.14
C SER A 136 9.62 19.10 7.85
N SER A 137 10.70 18.31 7.86
CA SER A 137 10.62 16.86 7.71
C SER A 137 11.16 16.15 8.96
N THR A 138 10.67 14.95 9.21
CA THR A 138 11.17 14.05 10.26
C THR A 138 11.35 12.64 9.68
N THR A 139 12.16 11.83 10.34
CA THR A 139 12.25 10.40 10.06
C THR A 139 11.57 9.61 11.17
N PHE A 140 10.69 8.68 10.79
CA PHE A 140 10.19 7.63 11.67
C PHE A 140 10.89 6.31 11.36
N GLU A 141 11.28 5.56 12.39
CA GLU A 141 11.78 4.20 12.22
C GLU A 141 10.83 3.25 12.95
N LEU A 142 10.35 2.23 12.25
CA LEU A 142 9.46 1.21 12.80
C LEU A 142 10.04 -0.18 12.65
N ALA A 143 9.80 -1.02 13.65
CA ALA A 143 9.94 -2.46 13.55
C ALA A 143 8.65 -3.11 14.05
N TRP A 144 8.16 -4.11 13.33
CA TRP A 144 6.92 -4.81 13.68
C TRP A 144 6.97 -6.27 13.29
N LYS A 145 6.11 -7.06 13.92
CA LYS A 145 5.78 -8.43 13.52
C LYS A 145 4.37 -8.47 13.00
N ALA A 146 4.08 -9.35 12.06
CA ALA A 146 2.74 -9.47 11.53
C ALA A 146 2.39 -10.91 11.18
N GLN A 147 1.10 -11.22 11.29
CA GLN A 147 0.51 -12.43 10.73
C GLN A 147 -0.44 -12.06 9.61
N VAL A 148 -0.30 -12.75 8.48
CA VAL A 148 -1.17 -12.59 7.33
C VAL A 148 -2.50 -13.29 7.64
N PRO A 149 -3.63 -12.56 7.60
CA PRO A 149 -4.93 -13.17 7.86
C PRO A 149 -5.28 -14.16 6.75
N LYS A 150 -6.06 -15.19 7.06
CA LYS A 150 -6.81 -15.93 6.04
C LYS A 150 -7.70 -14.96 5.27
N GLN A 151 -7.71 -15.03 3.94
CA GLN A 151 -8.34 -13.99 3.13
C GLN A 151 -9.86 -13.93 3.38
N ILE A 152 -10.29 -12.85 4.03
CA ILE A 152 -11.70 -12.50 4.15
C ILE A 152 -12.11 -11.57 3.03
N ARG A 153 -11.36 -10.47 2.83
CA ARG A 153 -11.63 -9.47 1.81
C ARG A 153 -10.33 -8.77 1.40
N ARG A 154 -10.02 -8.75 0.10
CA ARG A 154 -8.85 -8.12 -0.56
C ARG A 154 -7.50 -8.67 -0.09
N SER A 155 -7.17 -8.50 1.19
CA SER A 155 -5.91 -8.95 1.76
C SER A 155 -6.01 -10.31 2.44
N GLY A 156 -4.94 -11.09 2.34
CA GLY A 156 -4.74 -12.29 3.14
C GLY A 156 -4.10 -13.42 2.36
N ARG A 157 -4.11 -14.59 2.99
CA ARG A 157 -3.61 -15.85 2.45
C ARG A 157 -4.72 -16.83 2.06
N ASP A 158 -4.36 -17.89 1.34
CA ASP A 158 -5.22 -19.02 0.99
C ASP A 158 -6.56 -18.58 0.41
N ASN A 159 -6.51 -17.74 -0.61
CA ASN A 159 -7.76 -17.25 -1.18
C ASN A 159 -8.48 -18.35 -1.98
N LYS A 160 -9.74 -18.08 -2.31
CA LYS A 160 -10.61 -19.05 -3.01
C LYS A 160 -10.12 -19.43 -4.41
N GLU A 161 -9.21 -18.65 -5.00
CA GLU A 161 -8.60 -18.92 -6.30
C GLU A 161 -7.27 -19.68 -6.15
N GLY A 162 -6.88 -20.09 -4.94
CA GLY A 162 -5.68 -20.89 -4.71
C GLY A 162 -4.40 -20.08 -4.59
N ILE A 163 -4.47 -18.75 -4.63
CA ILE A 163 -3.28 -17.91 -4.50
C ILE A 163 -2.89 -17.77 -3.04
N ASP A 164 -1.61 -18.01 -2.77
CA ASP A 164 -1.08 -18.14 -1.42
C ASP A 164 -1.03 -16.81 -0.67
N PHE A 165 -0.48 -15.73 -1.25
CA PHE A 165 -0.47 -14.40 -0.61
C PHE A 165 -1.02 -13.30 -1.52
N THR A 166 -2.04 -12.60 -1.04
CA THR A 166 -2.49 -11.31 -1.60
C THR A 166 -2.33 -10.22 -0.53
N MET A 167 -1.30 -9.39 -0.70
CA MET A 167 -0.81 -8.47 0.32
C MET A 167 -1.17 -7.04 -0.03
N THR A 168 -2.25 -6.56 0.59
CA THR A 168 -2.77 -5.21 0.41
C THR A 168 -2.96 -4.58 1.78
N GLN A 169 -2.72 -3.28 1.94
CA GLN A 169 -2.86 -2.63 3.26
C GLN A 169 -2.08 -3.36 4.36
N TRP A 170 -0.93 -3.92 4.00
CA TRP A 170 -0.29 -4.98 4.78
C TRP A 170 0.79 -4.48 5.72
N TYR A 171 1.20 -3.20 5.65
CA TYR A 171 2.25 -2.58 6.47
C TYR A 171 1.69 -1.46 7.37
N PRO A 172 2.37 -1.05 8.46
CA PRO A 172 2.03 0.15 9.22
C PRO A 172 2.11 1.39 8.32
N LYS A 173 0.94 1.92 7.95
CA LYS A 173 0.83 3.01 6.98
C LYS A 173 0.53 4.32 7.67
N LEU A 174 1.37 5.34 7.49
CA LEU A 174 1.11 6.68 8.02
C LEU A 174 -0.23 7.21 7.49
N ALA A 175 -1.09 7.67 8.40
CA ALA A 175 -2.37 8.28 8.06
C ALA A 175 -2.16 9.64 7.38
N GLU A 176 -3.07 10.05 6.51
CA GLU A 176 -3.00 11.38 5.91
C GLU A 176 -3.33 12.46 6.95
N TYR A 177 -2.67 13.63 6.81
CA TYR A 177 -3.04 14.86 7.49
C TYR A 177 -3.37 15.92 6.44
N ASP A 178 -4.60 16.41 6.40
CA ASP A 178 -5.02 17.48 5.50
C ASP A 178 -5.65 18.66 6.26
N GLU A 179 -6.43 19.50 5.55
CA GLU A 179 -7.13 20.65 6.10
C GLU A 179 -8.13 20.33 7.23
N ASP A 180 -8.65 19.10 7.29
CA ASP A 180 -9.52 18.61 8.37
C ASP A 180 -8.73 17.93 9.51
N GLY A 181 -7.41 17.85 9.38
CA GLY A 181 -6.49 17.26 10.34
C GLY A 181 -6.09 15.83 9.98
N TRP A 182 -5.79 15.02 11.00
CA TRP A 182 -5.44 13.61 10.79
C TRP A 182 -6.68 12.79 10.42
N HIS A 183 -6.50 11.80 9.55
CA HIS A 183 -7.52 10.80 9.18
C HIS A 183 -7.26 9.40 9.78
N PRO A 184 -7.27 9.22 11.12
CA PRO A 184 -6.95 7.95 11.76
C PRO A 184 -8.21 7.07 11.90
N ASP A 185 -8.97 6.90 10.83
CA ASP A 185 -10.20 6.12 10.88
C ASP A 185 -9.94 4.64 11.12
N GLN A 186 -10.85 4.00 11.85
CA GLN A 186 -10.82 2.56 12.01
C GLN A 186 -11.15 1.87 10.68
N TYR A 187 -10.34 0.89 10.31
CA TYR A 187 -10.60 0.12 9.10
C TYR A 187 -11.77 -0.84 9.31
N VAL A 188 -12.78 -0.69 8.45
CA VAL A 188 -14.01 -1.48 8.45
C VAL A 188 -14.33 -2.01 7.04
N GLY A 189 -13.30 -2.31 6.24
CA GLY A 189 -13.45 -2.83 4.88
C GLY A 189 -13.90 -1.78 3.86
N ARG A 190 -13.43 -0.54 4.00
CA ARG A 190 -13.75 0.59 3.10
C ARG A 190 -12.51 1.11 2.39
N GLU A 191 -12.69 2.09 1.51
CA GLU A 191 -11.55 2.74 0.85
C GLU A 191 -10.65 3.46 1.84
N PHE A 192 -9.39 3.64 1.44
CA PHE A 192 -8.35 4.24 2.25
C PHE A 192 -7.85 5.54 1.63
N TYR A 193 -7.38 6.43 2.49
CA TYR A 193 -6.78 7.70 2.14
C TYR A 193 -5.35 7.71 2.67
N GLY A 194 -4.38 8.18 1.88
CA GLY A 194 -2.97 8.04 2.26
C GLY A 194 -2.07 9.05 1.56
N VAL A 195 -0.91 9.23 2.18
CA VAL A 195 0.11 10.19 1.76
C VAL A 195 0.76 9.74 0.46
N TRP A 196 0.82 10.65 -0.51
CA TRP A 196 1.56 10.42 -1.75
C TRP A 196 3.07 10.44 -1.49
N GLY A 197 3.77 9.47 -2.07
CA GLY A 197 5.15 9.23 -1.72
C GLY A 197 5.90 8.27 -2.63
N ASN A 198 7.16 8.04 -2.27
CA ASN A 198 7.99 7.03 -2.90
C ASN A 198 8.13 5.81 -2.00
N PHE A 199 8.27 4.63 -2.59
CA PHE A 199 8.40 3.36 -1.91
C PHE A 199 9.64 2.64 -2.44
N ASP A 200 10.58 2.32 -1.56
CA ASP A 200 11.75 1.47 -1.79
C ASP A 200 11.57 0.23 -0.92
N VAL A 201 11.08 -0.87 -1.51
CA VAL A 201 10.60 -2.04 -0.76
C VAL A 201 11.42 -3.27 -1.11
N THR A 202 12.02 -3.87 -0.09
CA THR A 202 12.71 -5.16 -0.20
C THR A 202 11.91 -6.24 0.51
N ILE A 203 11.61 -7.33 -0.20
CA ILE A 203 10.89 -8.49 0.34
C ILE A 203 11.78 -9.73 0.18
N ASP A 204 12.17 -10.33 1.31
CA ASP A 204 12.83 -11.62 1.35
C ASP A 204 11.78 -12.71 1.53
N ALA A 205 11.61 -13.60 0.55
CA ALA A 205 10.63 -14.68 0.57
C ALA A 205 11.25 -16.02 0.18
N HIS A 206 10.53 -17.13 0.41
CA HIS A 206 11.00 -18.45 0.00
C HIS A 206 11.37 -18.47 -1.50
N ARG A 207 12.45 -19.18 -1.85
CA ARG A 207 13.12 -19.07 -3.16
C ARG A 207 12.25 -19.40 -4.37
N ASP A 208 11.19 -20.18 -4.16
CA ASP A 208 10.29 -20.66 -5.20
C ASP A 208 9.09 -19.73 -5.41
N TYR A 209 8.86 -18.74 -4.54
CA TYR A 209 7.80 -17.76 -4.71
C TYR A 209 8.17 -16.73 -5.76
N LEU A 210 7.24 -16.48 -6.68
CA LEU A 210 7.27 -15.40 -7.64
C LEU A 210 6.43 -14.24 -7.08
N ILE A 211 7.00 -13.03 -7.04
CA ILE A 211 6.31 -11.84 -6.51
C ILE A 211 5.99 -10.85 -7.63
N GLY A 212 4.72 -10.40 -7.65
CA GLY A 212 4.27 -9.21 -8.37
C GLY A 212 3.90 -8.12 -7.41
N GLY A 213 4.15 -6.87 -7.76
CA GLY A 213 3.69 -5.77 -6.94
C GLY A 213 3.73 -4.41 -7.61
N THR A 214 3.42 -3.41 -6.80
CA THR A 214 3.54 -1.99 -7.09
C THR A 214 5.00 -1.63 -7.40
N GLY A 215 5.21 -0.81 -8.42
CA GLY A 215 6.53 -0.27 -8.77
C GLY A 215 7.46 -1.23 -9.52
N VAL A 216 8.59 -0.67 -9.96
CA VAL A 216 9.56 -1.33 -10.82
C VAL A 216 10.50 -2.22 -10.03
N LEU A 217 10.63 -3.47 -10.44
CA LEU A 217 11.65 -4.37 -9.91
C LEU A 217 13.06 -3.91 -10.30
N GLN A 218 13.93 -3.77 -9.30
CA GLN A 218 15.27 -3.20 -9.44
C GLN A 218 16.37 -4.25 -9.63
N ASN A 219 16.13 -5.51 -9.25
CA ASN A 219 17.13 -6.59 -9.29
C ASN A 219 16.69 -7.82 -10.11
N PRO A 220 16.26 -7.66 -11.39
CA PRO A 220 15.82 -8.78 -12.23
C PRO A 220 16.88 -9.89 -12.38
N ASP A 221 18.17 -9.52 -12.46
CA ASP A 221 19.28 -10.46 -12.59
C ASP A 221 19.51 -11.35 -11.35
N GLU A 222 18.95 -10.97 -10.20
CA GLU A 222 19.02 -11.73 -8.95
C GLU A 222 17.76 -12.58 -8.71
N VAL A 223 16.62 -12.18 -9.28
CA VAL A 223 15.33 -12.86 -9.04
C VAL A 223 14.86 -13.73 -10.19
N GLY A 224 15.18 -13.47 -11.44
CA GLY A 224 14.67 -14.25 -12.57
C GLY A 224 13.15 -14.22 -12.72
N PHE A 225 12.53 -15.37 -13.05
CA PHE A 225 11.09 -15.52 -13.30
C PHE A 225 10.58 -14.64 -14.46
N GLY A 226 11.38 -14.43 -15.49
CA GLY A 226 11.02 -13.65 -16.69
C GLY A 226 11.13 -12.13 -16.50
N TYR A 227 11.36 -11.62 -15.28
CA TYR A 227 11.61 -10.20 -15.08
C TYR A 227 12.86 -9.75 -15.81
N GLY A 228 12.75 -8.63 -16.56
CA GLY A 228 13.84 -8.14 -17.39
C GLY A 228 14.32 -9.14 -18.46
N GLY A 229 13.50 -10.14 -18.82
CA GLY A 229 13.88 -11.23 -19.71
C GLY A 229 14.79 -12.29 -19.06
N VAL A 230 14.97 -12.26 -17.75
CA VAL A 230 15.80 -13.23 -17.01
C VAL A 230 14.94 -14.40 -16.55
N GLU A 231 15.04 -15.54 -17.23
CA GLU A 231 14.20 -16.71 -16.92
C GLU A 231 14.59 -17.39 -15.60
N LYS A 232 15.85 -17.80 -15.46
CA LYS A 232 16.29 -18.67 -14.36
C LYS A 232 17.49 -18.11 -13.63
N VAL A 233 17.31 -17.83 -12.34
CA VAL A 233 18.39 -17.51 -11.40
C VAL A 233 18.46 -18.59 -10.32
N ARG A 234 19.67 -19.13 -10.10
CA ARG A 234 19.88 -20.20 -9.13
C ARG A 234 20.05 -19.64 -7.72
N VAL A 235 19.01 -19.76 -6.91
CA VAL A 235 19.05 -19.50 -5.46
C VAL A 235 19.29 -20.81 -4.69
N ARG A 236 20.17 -20.79 -3.67
CA ARG A 236 20.46 -21.97 -2.83
C ARG A 236 19.20 -22.40 -2.06
N LYS A 237 19.00 -23.70 -1.84
CA LYS A 237 17.79 -24.25 -1.19
C LYS A 237 17.44 -23.59 0.16
N ASN A 238 18.44 -23.32 1.00
CA ASN A 238 18.24 -22.78 2.34
C ASN A 238 18.34 -21.24 2.37
N LYS A 239 18.08 -20.56 1.25
CA LYS A 239 18.15 -19.10 1.14
C LYS A 239 16.85 -18.56 0.57
N LYS A 240 16.38 -17.46 1.14
CA LYS A 240 15.30 -16.65 0.60
C LYS A 240 15.78 -15.93 -0.67
N ARG A 241 14.86 -15.63 -1.56
CA ARG A 241 15.06 -14.76 -2.71
C ARG A 241 14.66 -13.35 -2.30
N ARG A 242 15.50 -12.38 -2.67
CA ARG A 242 15.32 -10.96 -2.34
C ARG A 242 14.69 -10.23 -3.52
N TRP A 243 13.52 -9.68 -3.32
CA TRP A 243 12.79 -8.89 -4.31
C TRP A 243 12.90 -7.42 -3.94
N HIS A 244 13.42 -6.57 -4.83
CA HIS A 244 13.59 -5.14 -4.58
C HIS A 244 12.74 -4.32 -5.56
N PHE A 245 11.70 -3.66 -5.07
CA PHE A 245 10.81 -2.83 -5.86
C PHE A 245 10.98 -1.34 -5.53
N LYS A 246 10.82 -0.48 -6.55
CA LYS A 246 10.71 0.96 -6.39
C LYS A 246 9.47 1.53 -7.06
N ALA A 247 8.65 2.24 -6.31
CA ALA A 247 7.52 3.00 -6.84
C ALA A 247 7.70 4.49 -6.50
N GLU A 248 7.50 5.36 -7.47
CA GLU A 248 7.60 6.80 -7.26
C GLU A 248 6.23 7.44 -7.37
N ARG A 249 5.95 8.42 -6.49
CA ARG A 249 4.71 9.21 -6.50
C ARG A 249 3.45 8.35 -6.50
N VAL A 250 3.37 7.35 -5.62
CA VAL A 250 2.18 6.53 -5.37
C VAL A 250 1.72 6.69 -3.93
N HIS A 251 0.51 6.24 -3.59
CA HIS A 251 -0.06 6.40 -2.24
C HIS A 251 -0.18 5.07 -1.48
N ASP A 252 0.24 3.96 -2.09
CA ASP A 252 0.23 2.64 -1.47
C ASP A 252 1.24 1.70 -2.12
N PHE A 253 1.46 0.54 -1.49
CA PHE A 253 2.23 -0.55 -2.06
C PHE A 253 1.50 -1.87 -1.83
N ALA A 254 1.14 -2.55 -2.91
CA ALA A 254 0.54 -3.88 -2.85
C ALA A 254 1.44 -4.90 -3.55
N PHE A 255 1.36 -6.15 -3.12
CA PHE A 255 2.00 -7.27 -3.81
C PHE A 255 1.17 -8.54 -3.68
N ALA A 256 1.41 -9.50 -4.56
CA ALA A 256 0.98 -10.88 -4.38
C ALA A 256 2.15 -11.82 -4.63
N ALA A 257 2.13 -12.97 -3.98
CA ALA A 257 3.20 -13.94 -4.05
C ALA A 257 2.61 -15.35 -4.09
N ASP A 258 3.12 -16.14 -5.02
CA ASP A 258 2.68 -17.52 -5.21
C ASP A 258 3.81 -18.35 -5.84
N PRO A 259 4.01 -19.62 -5.43
CA PRO A 259 5.02 -20.49 -6.05
C PRO A 259 4.61 -21.00 -7.45
N ASP A 260 3.32 -21.02 -7.77
CA ASP A 260 2.75 -21.57 -9.00
C ASP A 260 2.43 -20.50 -10.05
N TYR A 261 2.67 -19.23 -9.73
CA TYR A 261 2.59 -18.15 -10.72
C TYR A 261 3.50 -18.37 -11.92
N VAL A 262 2.95 -18.05 -13.09
CA VAL A 262 3.72 -17.69 -14.28
C VAL A 262 3.75 -16.17 -14.43
N HIS A 263 4.80 -15.67 -15.06
CA HIS A 263 4.97 -14.25 -15.36
C HIS A 263 5.18 -14.05 -16.85
N GLN A 264 4.46 -13.08 -17.43
CA GLN A 264 4.59 -12.66 -18.81
C GLN A 264 4.67 -11.14 -18.91
N GLN A 265 5.55 -10.65 -19.77
CA GLN A 265 5.75 -9.23 -20.03
C GLN A 265 5.18 -8.85 -21.40
N ILE A 266 4.45 -7.73 -21.47
CA ILE A 266 3.91 -7.16 -22.70
C ILE A 266 4.35 -5.70 -22.81
N ASP A 267 5.10 -5.37 -23.85
CA ASP A 267 5.53 -4.00 -24.10
C ASP A 267 4.45 -3.22 -24.88
N ILE A 268 3.83 -2.23 -24.23
CA ILE A 268 2.82 -1.37 -24.86
C ILE A 268 3.52 -0.24 -25.63
N GLN A 269 3.19 -0.09 -26.91
CA GLN A 269 3.75 0.99 -27.72
C GLN A 269 3.35 2.35 -27.16
N ASN A 270 4.34 3.19 -26.85
CA ASN A 270 4.16 4.50 -26.20
C ASN A 270 3.44 4.43 -24.84
N GLY A 271 3.47 3.28 -24.18
CA GLY A 271 2.83 3.04 -22.89
C GLY A 271 3.77 2.32 -21.92
N PRO A 272 3.22 1.78 -20.82
CA PRO A 272 4.00 1.05 -19.83
C PRO A 272 4.38 -0.35 -20.32
N VAL A 273 5.35 -0.95 -19.63
CA VAL A 273 5.52 -2.40 -19.64
C VAL A 273 4.42 -3.02 -18.78
N VAL A 274 3.65 -3.96 -19.33
CA VAL A 274 2.62 -4.68 -18.58
C VAL A 274 3.16 -6.01 -18.08
N HIS A 275 3.01 -6.27 -16.79
CA HIS A 275 3.34 -7.54 -16.16
C HIS A 275 2.05 -8.33 -15.88
N LEU A 276 1.93 -9.53 -16.44
CA LEU A 276 0.83 -10.46 -16.16
C LEU A 276 1.35 -11.56 -15.24
N LEU A 277 0.74 -11.71 -14.06
CA LEU A 277 1.11 -12.71 -13.07
C LEU A 277 -0.13 -13.48 -12.61
N PHE A 278 -0.13 -14.78 -12.86
CA PHE A 278 -1.28 -15.63 -12.59
C PHE A 278 -0.86 -17.09 -12.47
N ASP A 279 -1.65 -17.88 -11.77
CA ASP A 279 -1.50 -19.33 -11.73
C ASP A 279 -2.30 -19.93 -12.90
N PRO A 280 -1.65 -20.60 -13.86
CA PRO A 280 -2.33 -21.15 -15.04
C PRO A 280 -3.32 -22.28 -14.71
N GLU A 281 -3.23 -22.93 -13.55
CA GLU A 281 -4.15 -24.01 -13.15
C GLU A 281 -5.48 -23.46 -12.62
N THR A 282 -5.47 -22.32 -11.94
CA THR A 282 -6.65 -21.73 -11.28
C THR A 282 -7.22 -20.52 -12.02
N ALA A 283 -6.42 -19.87 -12.85
CA ALA A 283 -6.82 -18.69 -13.59
C ALA A 283 -7.90 -18.96 -14.65
N ASN A 284 -8.71 -17.95 -14.96
CA ASN A 284 -9.56 -17.96 -16.14
C ASN A 284 -8.71 -17.78 -17.41
N GLU A 285 -8.22 -18.88 -17.95
CA GLU A 285 -7.31 -18.91 -19.11
C GLU A 285 -7.79 -18.01 -20.26
N ALA A 286 -9.08 -18.05 -20.61
CA ALA A 286 -9.64 -17.27 -21.71
C ALA A 286 -9.45 -15.74 -21.53
N ASN A 287 -9.63 -15.23 -20.31
CA ASN A 287 -9.43 -13.81 -20.02
C ASN A 287 -7.95 -13.43 -20.05
N TRP A 288 -7.07 -14.27 -19.50
CA TRP A 288 -5.63 -14.00 -19.49
C TRP A 288 -5.03 -14.08 -20.89
N GLU A 289 -5.49 -15.01 -21.74
CA GLU A 289 -5.09 -15.06 -23.15
C GLU A 289 -5.61 -13.86 -23.95
N LEU A 290 -6.81 -13.35 -23.64
CA LEU A 290 -7.32 -12.12 -24.25
C LEU A 290 -6.43 -10.91 -23.95
N LEU A 291 -5.90 -10.80 -22.73
CA LEU A 291 -4.97 -9.72 -22.37
C LEU A 291 -3.68 -9.76 -23.20
N LYS A 292 -3.28 -10.94 -23.70
CA LYS A 292 -2.08 -11.14 -24.52
C LYS A 292 -2.27 -10.77 -25.99
N THR A 293 -3.49 -10.42 -26.41
CA THR A 293 -3.75 -9.92 -27.76
C THR A 293 -3.46 -8.41 -27.84
N ASP A 294 -3.94 -7.75 -28.90
CA ASP A 294 -3.97 -6.30 -29.02
C ASP A 294 -4.87 -5.60 -27.98
N TYR A 295 -5.56 -6.33 -27.08
CA TYR A 295 -6.51 -5.77 -26.12
C TYR A 295 -5.87 -4.69 -25.24
N LEU A 296 -4.72 -5.00 -24.60
CA LEU A 296 -4.03 -4.05 -23.73
C LEU A 296 -3.52 -2.83 -24.51
N GLN A 297 -3.00 -3.03 -25.72
CA GLN A 297 -2.59 -1.91 -26.56
C GLN A 297 -3.76 -0.97 -26.84
N ARG A 298 -4.91 -1.51 -27.27
CA ARG A 298 -6.12 -0.74 -27.52
C ARG A 298 -6.65 -0.03 -26.28
N TYR A 299 -6.55 -0.67 -25.11
CA TYR A 299 -6.90 -0.05 -23.83
C TYR A 299 -6.02 1.17 -23.56
N PHE A 300 -4.69 1.04 -23.62
CA PHE A 300 -3.79 2.16 -23.35
C PHE A 300 -3.90 3.27 -24.39
N ASP A 301 -4.10 2.95 -25.67
CA ASP A 301 -4.33 3.93 -26.72
C ASP A 301 -5.62 4.73 -26.47
N PHE A 302 -6.70 4.05 -26.06
CA PHE A 302 -7.96 4.68 -25.70
C PHE A 302 -7.78 5.60 -24.48
N MET A 303 -7.14 5.12 -23.42
CA MET A 303 -6.89 5.93 -22.22
C MET A 303 -6.04 7.16 -22.56
N ALA A 304 -5.00 6.99 -23.37
CA ALA A 304 -4.14 8.09 -23.81
C ALA A 304 -4.91 9.16 -24.61
N ALA A 305 -5.83 8.75 -25.49
CA ALA A 305 -6.62 9.66 -26.31
C ALA A 305 -7.67 10.46 -25.51
N HIS A 306 -8.18 9.92 -24.41
CA HIS A 306 -9.28 10.50 -23.65
C HIS A 306 -8.86 11.16 -22.32
N PHE A 307 -7.86 10.60 -21.65
CA PHE A 307 -7.48 10.99 -20.29
C PHE A 307 -5.99 11.35 -20.14
N GLY A 308 -5.20 11.11 -21.19
CA GLY A 308 -3.75 11.28 -21.17
C GLY A 308 -3.01 9.97 -20.94
N ARG A 309 -1.72 9.98 -21.23
CA ARG A 309 -0.88 8.78 -21.14
C ARG A 309 -0.78 8.30 -19.70
N TYR A 310 -0.73 6.98 -19.54
CA TYR A 310 -0.45 6.39 -18.24
C TYR A 310 0.92 6.88 -17.73
N PRO A 311 1.01 7.44 -16.51
CA PRO A 311 2.18 8.21 -16.10
C PRO A 311 3.33 7.37 -15.55
N TYR A 312 3.11 6.09 -15.25
CA TYR A 312 4.12 5.20 -14.68
C TYR A 312 4.74 4.29 -15.75
N PRO A 313 6.00 3.85 -15.57
CA PRO A 313 6.71 3.04 -16.55
C PRO A 313 6.20 1.59 -16.67
N GLN A 314 5.44 1.10 -15.70
CA GLN A 314 4.90 -0.26 -15.70
C GLN A 314 3.47 -0.34 -15.18
N PHE A 315 2.77 -1.42 -15.51
CA PHE A 315 1.44 -1.74 -15.01
C PHE A 315 1.33 -3.25 -14.74
N SER A 316 0.93 -3.64 -13.53
CA SER A 316 0.88 -5.07 -13.16
C SER A 316 -0.56 -5.55 -13.05
N ILE A 317 -0.89 -6.65 -13.71
CA ILE A 317 -2.14 -7.40 -13.54
C ILE A 317 -1.78 -8.70 -12.83
N ILE A 318 -2.20 -8.81 -11.56
CA ILE A 318 -1.81 -9.90 -10.68
C ILE A 318 -3.07 -10.59 -10.16
N GLN A 319 -3.16 -11.91 -10.29
CA GLN A 319 -4.30 -12.69 -9.78
C GLN A 319 -4.34 -12.63 -8.24
N GLY A 320 -5.35 -11.98 -7.66
CA GLY A 320 -5.44 -11.76 -6.20
C GLY A 320 -6.64 -12.41 -5.49
N GLY A 321 -7.47 -13.19 -6.21
CA GLY A 321 -8.48 -14.07 -5.61
C GLY A 321 -9.73 -13.45 -4.98
N ASP A 322 -9.93 -12.13 -5.07
CA ASP A 322 -11.11 -11.49 -4.47
C ASP A 322 -11.71 -10.35 -5.32
N GLY A 323 -11.90 -10.65 -6.60
CA GLY A 323 -12.36 -9.69 -7.61
C GLY A 323 -11.21 -8.84 -8.15
N GLY A 324 -11.47 -7.57 -8.43
CA GLY A 324 -10.45 -6.61 -8.87
C GLY A 324 -10.33 -5.43 -7.90
N MET A 325 -9.12 -4.87 -7.80
CA MET A 325 -8.82 -3.66 -7.04
C MET A 325 -7.62 -2.92 -7.66
N GLU A 326 -7.72 -1.60 -7.74
CA GLU A 326 -6.80 -0.70 -8.43
C GLU A 326 -5.68 -0.15 -7.52
N TYR A 327 -4.81 -1.04 -7.02
CA TYR A 327 -3.59 -0.60 -6.33
C TYR A 327 -2.62 0.07 -7.31
N PRO A 328 -1.82 1.04 -6.82
CA PRO A 328 -0.97 1.89 -7.69
C PRO A 328 0.25 1.17 -8.27
#